data_AF-A0A813KIS4-F1
#
_entry.id   AF-A0A813KIS4-F1
#
_cell.length_a   1.000
_cell.length_b   1.000
_cell.length_c   1.000
_cell.angle_alpha   90.00
_cell.angle_beta   90.00
_cell.angle_gamma   90.00
#
_symmetry.space_group_name_H-M   'P 1'
#
loop_
_entity.id
_entity.type
_entity.pdbx_description
1 polymer ?
#
loop_
_entity_poly.entity_id
_entity_poly.type
_entity_poly.pdbx_seq_one_letter_code
_entity_poly.pdbx_strand_id
1 'polypeptide(L)'
;MGQGLGQGLSHHCAGCYDSAEVIDMMPMVPATGEPKDQHQEVEVPGDFPIAKKARTKAQLARMLTEGRIQAANDQKIWDDLTAEFACQKMIWESGALLKGPKHQGQIAMLSSKVEFALGQSKIQPTTAADALEKALEVSDGAEATGGPLMTSACENLCKSVVQTARRNTARREVADWLMGTPLLVGESEVLGRIDACLVKDLEVKEQITSALLPNRTSGVR
;
A
#
# COMPACT_ATOMS: atom_id res chain seq x y z
N MET A 1 28.66 46.10 22.59
CA MET A 1 29.43 45.26 23.53
C MET A 1 28.65 43.95 23.66
N GLY A 2 29.13 42.74 23.37
CA GLY A 2 30.48 42.28 23.07
C GLY A 2 30.52 41.29 21.90
N GLN A 3 31.76 41.02 21.50
CA GLN A 3 32.22 40.21 20.37
C GLN A 3 32.26 38.72 20.74
N GLY A 4 32.32 37.86 19.72
CA GLY A 4 32.63 36.43 19.88
C GLY A 4 32.88 35.74 18.53
N LEU A 5 34.09 35.89 18.02
CA LEU A 5 34.64 35.22 16.84
C LEU A 5 35.19 33.82 17.19
N GLY A 6 35.18 32.92 16.21
CA GLY A 6 36.02 31.70 16.15
C GLY A 6 35.53 30.84 14.96
N GLN A 7 36.16 30.85 13.77
CA GLN A 7 37.44 30.18 13.42
C GLN A 7 37.55 28.81 14.09
N GLY A 8 37.80 27.68 13.43
CA GLY A 8 38.17 27.32 12.07
C GLY A 8 38.64 25.86 12.13
N LEU A 9 38.82 25.22 10.97
CA LEU A 9 39.94 24.32 10.64
C LEU A 9 39.54 23.31 9.56
N SER A 10 40.44 23.27 8.59
CA SER A 10 40.47 22.47 7.38
C SER A 10 41.46 21.31 7.54
N HIS A 11 41.39 20.38 6.57
CA HIS A 11 42.47 19.55 5.99
C HIS A 11 42.53 18.03 6.27
N HIS A 12 42.57 17.31 5.12
CA HIS A 12 43.41 16.13 4.77
C HIS A 12 42.94 14.76 5.33
N CYS A 13 43.10 13.60 4.68
CA CYS A 13 43.94 13.08 3.57
C CYS A 13 43.13 11.97 2.85
N ALA A 14 43.20 11.78 1.53
CA ALA A 14 44.18 11.00 0.77
C ALA A 14 44.31 9.52 1.22
N GLY A 15 43.97 8.59 0.32
CA GLY A 15 44.15 7.15 0.52
C GLY A 15 43.69 6.30 -0.66
N CYS A 16 44.41 6.39 -1.78
CA CYS A 16 44.39 5.39 -2.84
C CYS A 16 45.11 4.12 -2.35
N TYR A 17 44.56 2.94 -2.61
CA TYR A 17 45.36 1.71 -2.73
C TYR A 17 44.93 0.95 -3.98
N ASP A 18 45.91 0.86 -4.85
CA ASP A 18 46.01 0.09 -6.08
C ASP A 18 46.69 -1.23 -5.69
N SER A 19 46.13 -2.37 -6.11
CA SER A 19 46.81 -3.66 -6.08
C SER A 19 46.25 -4.54 -7.20
N ALA A 20 47.08 -4.72 -8.21
CA ALA A 20 46.92 -5.60 -9.34
C ALA A 20 47.39 -7.03 -9.03
N GLU A 21 47.06 -7.91 -9.99
CA GLU A 21 47.61 -9.27 -10.24
C GLU A 21 47.11 -10.35 -9.26
N VAL A 22 46.65 -11.53 -9.71
CA VAL A 22 47.42 -12.52 -10.48
C VAL A 22 46.48 -13.36 -11.36
N ILE A 23 46.90 -13.53 -12.61
CA ILE A 23 46.42 -14.55 -13.56
C ILE A 23 46.98 -15.89 -13.10
N ASP A 24 46.13 -16.91 -12.92
CA ASP A 24 46.60 -18.29 -13.00
C ASP A 24 45.73 -19.10 -13.95
N MET A 25 46.41 -19.62 -14.96
CA MET A 25 45.92 -20.51 -16.00
C MET A 25 45.99 -21.95 -15.48
N MET A 26 45.12 -22.82 -16.02
CA MET A 26 45.34 -24.23 -16.40
C MET A 26 44.12 -25.11 -16.08
N PRO A 27 43.99 -26.32 -16.67
CA PRO A 27 44.20 -26.70 -18.07
C PRO A 27 42.95 -27.42 -18.64
N MET A 28 42.86 -27.50 -19.97
CA MET A 28 41.92 -28.36 -20.69
C MET A 28 42.35 -29.84 -20.61
N VAL A 29 41.38 -30.74 -20.43
CA VAL A 29 41.52 -32.18 -20.76
C VAL A 29 40.24 -32.65 -21.50
N PRO A 30 40.34 -33.49 -22.54
CA PRO A 30 39.28 -33.69 -23.53
C PRO A 30 38.46 -34.99 -23.36
N ALA A 31 37.27 -34.93 -23.99
CA ALA A 31 36.49 -35.97 -24.68
C ALA A 31 36.35 -37.39 -24.10
N THR A 32 35.10 -37.86 -23.95
CA THR A 32 34.49 -38.94 -24.78
C THR A 32 33.14 -39.37 -24.20
N GLY A 33 32.14 -39.55 -25.07
CA GLY A 33 30.88 -40.21 -24.70
C GLY A 33 29.64 -39.69 -25.43
N GLU A 34 29.56 -39.90 -26.74
CA GLU A 34 28.26 -39.92 -27.44
C GLU A 34 27.42 -41.10 -26.91
N PRO A 35 26.11 -40.92 -26.80
CA PRO A 35 25.25 -41.81 -27.54
C PRO A 35 24.23 -41.06 -28.41
N LYS A 36 24.10 -41.60 -29.61
CA LYS A 36 23.13 -41.29 -30.65
C LYS A 36 21.70 -41.59 -30.21
N ASP A 37 20.79 -40.99 -30.97
CA ASP A 37 19.46 -41.51 -31.34
C ASP A 37 18.37 -41.48 -30.25
N GLN A 38 17.46 -40.50 -30.32
CA GLN A 38 16.35 -40.52 -31.29
C GLN A 38 15.46 -39.29 -31.10
N HIS A 39 15.30 -38.54 -32.19
CA HIS A 39 14.18 -37.63 -32.37
C HIS A 39 12.88 -38.42 -32.27
N GLN A 40 12.00 -38.00 -31.37
CA GLN A 40 10.58 -38.06 -31.61
C GLN A 40 9.99 -36.70 -31.22
N GLU A 41 10.10 -35.76 -32.15
CA GLU A 41 9.17 -34.61 -32.19
C GLU A 41 7.78 -35.20 -32.42
N VAL A 42 7.06 -35.38 -31.32
CA VAL A 42 5.60 -35.50 -31.39
C VAL A 42 5.09 -34.07 -31.59
N GLU A 43 4.96 -33.66 -32.85
CA GLU A 43 4.04 -32.58 -33.20
C GLU A 43 2.63 -33.04 -32.83
N VAL A 44 2.15 -32.61 -31.66
CA VAL A 44 0.72 -32.64 -31.35
C VAL A 44 0.15 -31.30 -31.85
N PRO A 45 -0.58 -31.25 -32.97
CA PRO A 45 -1.37 -30.10 -33.33
C PRO A 45 -2.57 -30.06 -32.39
N GLY A 46 -2.41 -29.32 -31.29
CA GLY A 46 -3.48 -29.02 -30.37
C GLY A 46 -3.37 -27.56 -29.98
N ASP A 47 -4.16 -26.72 -30.64
CA ASP A 47 -4.62 -25.45 -30.08
C ASP A 47 -5.35 -25.74 -28.76
N PHE A 48 -4.58 -25.93 -27.70
CA PHE A 48 -5.10 -25.92 -26.34
C PHE A 48 -5.17 -24.46 -25.92
N PRO A 49 -6.36 -23.94 -25.55
CA PRO A 49 -6.43 -22.63 -24.93
C PRO A 49 -5.50 -22.67 -23.72
N ILE A 50 -4.52 -21.76 -23.67
CA ILE A 50 -3.55 -21.61 -22.58
C ILE A 50 -4.27 -21.89 -21.28
N ALA A 51 -4.04 -23.08 -20.70
CA ALA A 51 -4.67 -23.47 -19.45
C ALA A 51 -4.18 -22.46 -18.42
N LYS A 52 -5.06 -21.55 -18.03
CA LYS A 52 -4.81 -20.55 -17.00
C LYS A 52 -4.30 -21.28 -15.78
N LYS A 53 -3.00 -21.14 -15.47
CA LYS A 53 -2.36 -21.86 -14.37
C LYS A 53 -3.07 -21.48 -13.08
N ALA A 54 -3.71 -22.45 -12.44
CA ALA A 54 -4.30 -22.27 -11.11
C ALA A 54 -3.21 -21.80 -10.14
N ARG A 55 -3.43 -20.68 -9.46
CA ARG A 55 -2.46 -20.12 -8.53
C ARG A 55 -2.55 -20.83 -7.19
N THR A 56 -1.42 -21.01 -6.53
CA THR A 56 -1.40 -21.56 -5.17
C THR A 56 -1.92 -20.54 -4.17
N LYS A 57 -2.41 -21.00 -3.00
CA LYS A 57 -2.85 -20.10 -1.91
C LYS A 57 -1.77 -19.08 -1.53
N ALA A 58 -0.51 -19.51 -1.49
CA ALA A 58 0.63 -18.64 -1.23
C ALA A 58 0.86 -17.59 -2.33
N GLN A 59 0.67 -17.94 -3.60
CA GLN A 59 0.76 -16.97 -4.71
C GLN A 59 -0.38 -15.95 -4.64
N LEU A 60 -1.61 -16.38 -4.34
CA LEU A 60 -2.75 -15.49 -4.17
C LEU A 60 -2.54 -14.53 -2.98
N ALA A 61 -2.05 -15.04 -1.84
CA ALA A 61 -1.73 -14.24 -0.66
C ALA A 61 -0.62 -13.20 -0.94
N ARG A 62 0.43 -13.57 -1.66
CA ARG A 62 1.47 -12.63 -2.10
C ARG A 62 0.91 -11.55 -3.01
N MET A 63 0.07 -11.90 -3.98
CA MET A 63 -0.52 -10.90 -4.88
C MET A 63 -1.43 -9.90 -4.17
N LEU A 64 -2.09 -10.30 -3.09
CA LEU A 64 -2.89 -9.38 -2.27
C LEU A 64 -2.02 -8.40 -1.47
N THR A 65 -0.79 -8.78 -1.15
CA THR A 65 0.09 -8.03 -0.24
C THR A 65 1.25 -7.32 -0.94
N GLU A 66 1.70 -7.81 -2.09
CA GLU A 66 2.81 -7.30 -2.89
C GLU A 66 2.29 -6.45 -4.05
N GLY A 67 2.18 -5.14 -3.83
CA GLY A 67 1.97 -4.18 -4.90
C GLY A 67 2.93 -3.02 -4.75
N ARG A 68 4.13 -3.08 -5.36
CA ARG A 68 5.04 -1.91 -5.43
C ARG A 68 4.34 -0.68 -6.03
N ILE A 69 3.53 -0.91 -7.07
CA ILE A 69 2.68 0.12 -7.68
C ILE A 69 1.60 0.60 -6.70
N GLN A 70 1.05 -0.29 -5.87
CA GLN A 70 0.07 0.08 -4.86
C GLN A 70 0.70 0.93 -3.76
N ALA A 71 1.89 0.58 -3.28
CA ALA A 71 2.62 1.35 -2.28
C ALA A 71 2.98 2.75 -2.80
N ALA A 72 3.39 2.88 -4.06
CA ALA A 72 3.65 4.19 -4.68
C ALA A 72 2.38 5.06 -4.79
N ASN A 73 1.26 4.46 -5.19
CA ASN A 73 -0.03 5.16 -5.24
C ASN A 73 -0.53 5.55 -3.85
N ASP A 74 -0.37 4.66 -2.87
CA ASP A 74 -0.79 4.91 -1.48
C ASP A 74 0.05 6.05 -0.89
N GLN A 75 1.37 6.09 -1.15
CA GLN A 75 2.24 7.19 -0.72
C GLN A 75 1.86 8.52 -1.39
N LYS A 76 1.57 8.50 -2.69
CA LYS A 76 1.15 9.70 -3.42
C LYS A 76 -0.09 10.35 -2.79
N ILE A 77 -1.07 9.56 -2.36
CA ILE A 77 -2.29 10.10 -1.71
C ILE A 77 -1.93 10.79 -0.39
N TRP A 78 -0.99 10.24 0.38
CA TRP A 78 -0.51 10.88 1.61
C TRP A 78 0.26 12.18 1.34
N ASP A 79 1.06 12.22 0.28
CA ASP A 79 1.80 13.42 -0.11
C ASP A 79 0.83 14.52 -0.58
N ASP A 80 -0.16 14.16 -1.40
CA ASP A 80 -1.22 15.06 -1.86
C ASP A 80 -2.04 15.59 -0.66
N LEU A 81 -2.40 14.73 0.31
CA LEU A 81 -3.07 15.14 1.55
C LEU A 81 -2.21 16.10 2.39
N THR A 82 -0.90 15.85 2.48
CA THR A 82 0.02 16.73 3.21
C THR A 82 0.06 18.13 2.60
N ALA A 83 0.14 18.21 1.27
CA ALA A 83 0.17 19.48 0.55
C ALA A 83 -1.13 20.26 0.70
N GLU A 84 -2.28 19.60 0.51
CA GLU A 84 -3.60 20.22 0.66
C GLU A 84 -3.87 20.65 2.10
N PHE A 85 -3.44 19.85 3.09
CA PHE A 85 -3.58 20.20 4.49
C PHE A 85 -2.78 21.46 4.85
N ALA A 86 -1.56 21.61 4.33
CA ALA A 86 -0.78 22.83 4.54
C ALA A 86 -1.50 24.08 3.98
N CYS A 87 -2.15 23.95 2.81
CA CYS A 87 -2.98 25.00 2.23
C CYS A 87 -4.19 25.33 3.11
N GLN A 88 -4.95 24.31 3.51
CA GLN A 88 -6.12 24.49 4.37
C GLN A 88 -5.79 25.11 5.71
N LYS A 89 -4.66 24.73 6.32
CA LYS A 89 -4.24 25.29 7.60
C LYS A 89 -4.06 26.80 7.52
N MET A 90 -3.46 27.32 6.44
CA MET A 90 -3.36 28.77 6.20
C MET A 90 -4.73 29.43 6.05
N ILE A 91 -5.65 28.79 5.33
CA ILE A 91 -7.03 29.28 5.17
C ILE A 91 -7.73 29.35 6.54
N TRP A 92 -7.62 28.30 7.33
CA TRP A 92 -8.21 28.23 8.66
C TRP A 92 -7.62 29.23 9.63
N GLU A 93 -6.31 29.40 9.65
CA GLU A 93 -5.65 30.42 10.49
C GLU A 93 -6.14 31.83 10.13
N SER A 94 -6.35 32.11 8.84
CA SER A 94 -6.93 33.39 8.40
C SER A 94 -8.40 33.55 8.76
N GLY A 95 -9.22 32.50 8.61
CA GLY A 95 -10.67 32.53 8.89
C GLY A 95 -11.03 32.44 10.37
N ALA A 96 -10.18 31.80 11.17
CA ALA A 96 -10.27 31.66 12.62
C ALA A 96 -10.39 33.02 13.33
N LEU A 97 -9.68 34.03 12.82
CA LEU A 97 -9.72 35.39 13.38
C LEU A 97 -11.09 36.07 13.21
N LEU A 98 -11.88 35.64 12.21
CA LEU A 98 -13.13 36.29 11.83
C LEU A 98 -14.38 35.64 12.44
N LYS A 99 -14.34 34.32 12.69
CA LYS A 99 -15.53 33.52 13.08
C LYS A 99 -15.65 33.20 14.57
N GLY A 100 -14.74 33.72 15.40
CA GLY A 100 -14.81 33.67 16.86
C GLY A 100 -14.42 32.33 17.50
N PRO A 101 -14.43 32.24 18.85
CA PRO A 101 -13.77 31.18 19.61
C PRO A 101 -14.30 29.76 19.37
N LYS A 102 -15.61 29.61 19.12
CA LYS A 102 -16.23 28.30 18.84
C LYS A 102 -15.66 27.70 17.55
N HIS A 103 -15.57 28.51 16.49
CA HIS A 103 -15.03 28.08 15.21
C HIS A 103 -13.54 27.74 15.31
N GLN A 104 -12.78 28.56 16.06
CA GLN A 104 -11.37 28.29 16.36
C GLN A 104 -11.17 26.94 17.04
N GLY A 105 -12.00 26.61 18.03
CA GLY A 105 -11.94 25.32 18.72
C GLY A 105 -12.21 24.13 17.79
N GLN A 106 -13.18 24.25 16.88
CA GLN A 106 -13.46 23.19 15.90
C GLN A 106 -12.31 23.01 14.90
N ILE A 107 -11.74 24.10 14.39
CA ILE A 107 -10.55 24.08 13.53
C ILE A 107 -9.36 23.44 14.25
N ALA A 108 -9.11 23.82 15.50
CA ALA A 108 -7.98 23.28 16.27
C ALA A 108 -8.12 21.76 16.47
N MET A 109 -9.32 21.29 16.80
CA MET A 109 -9.61 19.86 16.91
C MET A 109 -9.45 19.13 15.57
N LEU A 110 -9.94 19.71 14.48
CA LEU A 110 -9.81 19.16 13.13
C LEU A 110 -8.33 19.06 12.69
N SER A 111 -7.60 20.16 12.81
CA SER A 111 -6.16 20.26 12.51
C SER A 111 -5.36 19.24 13.30
N SER A 112 -5.62 19.12 14.61
CA SER A 112 -4.92 18.16 15.46
C SER A 112 -5.11 16.70 15.01
N LYS A 113 -6.31 16.33 14.55
CA LYS A 113 -6.59 14.97 14.05
C LYS A 113 -5.85 14.68 12.74
N VAL A 114 -5.84 15.63 11.81
CA VAL A 114 -5.13 15.47 10.53
C VAL A 114 -3.62 15.43 10.76
N GLU A 115 -3.07 16.30 11.61
CA GLU A 115 -1.63 16.28 11.97
C GLU A 115 -1.22 14.96 12.63
N PHE A 116 -2.04 14.46 13.55
CA PHE A 116 -1.82 13.16 14.16
C PHE A 116 -1.83 12.03 13.11
N ALA A 117 -2.79 12.05 12.18
CA ALA A 117 -2.85 11.07 11.09
C ALA A 117 -1.60 11.13 10.21
N LEU A 118 -1.16 12.32 9.80
CA LEU A 118 0.05 12.50 9.00
C LEU A 118 1.30 11.97 9.74
N GLY A 119 1.40 12.22 11.05
CA GLY A 119 2.47 11.69 11.89
C GLY A 119 2.46 10.16 12.05
N GLN A 120 1.28 9.54 12.00
CA GLN A 120 1.13 8.08 12.09
C GLN A 120 1.15 7.36 10.74
N SER A 121 1.07 8.08 9.62
CA SER A 121 0.92 7.52 8.26
C SER A 121 1.91 6.39 7.92
N LYS A 122 3.17 6.50 8.35
CA LYS A 122 4.23 5.50 8.09
C LYS A 122 4.36 4.42 9.16
N ILE A 123 3.84 4.67 10.37
CA ILE A 123 4.07 3.81 11.55
C ILE A 123 2.84 2.93 11.79
N GLN A 124 1.67 3.55 11.85
CA GLN A 124 0.39 2.89 12.11
C GLN A 124 -0.68 3.42 11.12
N PRO A 125 -0.69 2.93 9.88
CA PRO A 125 -1.60 3.41 8.84
C PRO A 125 -3.09 3.26 9.19
N THR A 126 -3.45 2.24 9.96
CA THR A 126 -4.83 2.01 10.46
C THR A 126 -5.22 3.10 11.47
N THR A 127 -4.38 3.35 12.46
CA THR A 127 -4.57 4.42 13.46
C THR A 127 -4.64 5.79 12.79
N ALA A 128 -3.84 6.00 11.74
CA ALA A 128 -3.89 7.23 10.94
C ALA A 128 -5.23 7.38 10.21
N ALA A 129 -5.75 6.32 9.60
CA ALA A 129 -7.06 6.32 8.96
C ALA A 129 -8.21 6.60 9.95
N ASP A 130 -8.19 5.99 11.13
CA ASP A 130 -9.20 6.24 12.17
C ASP A 130 -9.22 7.70 12.62
N ALA A 131 -8.05 8.35 12.67
CA ALA A 131 -7.94 9.76 12.99
C ALA A 131 -8.52 10.65 11.87
N LEU A 132 -8.34 10.27 10.61
CA LEU A 132 -8.95 10.97 9.46
C LEU A 132 -10.47 10.78 9.41
N GLU A 133 -10.99 9.61 9.78
CA GLU A 133 -12.45 9.41 9.91
C GLU A 133 -13.04 10.37 10.95
N LYS A 134 -12.41 10.47 12.12
CA LYS A 134 -12.81 11.43 13.16
C LYS A 134 -12.64 12.89 12.69
N ALA A 135 -11.70 13.19 11.80
CA ALA A 135 -11.54 14.51 11.23
C ALA A 135 -12.72 14.85 10.29
N LEU A 136 -13.11 13.89 9.44
CA LEU A 136 -14.28 14.01 8.57
C LEU A 136 -15.56 14.24 9.38
N GLU A 137 -15.80 13.45 10.43
CA GLU A 137 -16.95 13.63 11.33
C GLU A 137 -17.01 15.04 11.95
N VAL A 138 -15.87 15.60 12.33
CA VAL A 138 -15.77 16.97 12.88
C VAL A 138 -16.10 18.00 11.81
N SER A 139 -15.64 17.80 10.57
CA SER A 139 -15.93 18.70 9.45
C SER A 139 -17.42 18.69 9.10
N ASP A 140 -18.03 17.51 9.02
CA ASP A 140 -19.44 17.33 8.68
C ASP A 140 -20.35 17.88 9.78
N GLY A 141 -20.01 17.62 11.05
CA GLY A 141 -20.75 18.15 12.20
C GLY A 141 -20.76 19.68 12.29
N ALA A 142 -19.83 20.36 11.61
CA ALA A 142 -19.80 21.81 11.54
C ALA A 142 -20.77 22.40 10.51
N GLU A 143 -21.34 21.59 9.59
CA GLU A 143 -22.35 22.05 8.64
C GLU A 143 -23.52 22.74 9.32
N ALA A 144 -23.95 22.20 10.46
CA ALA A 144 -25.02 22.75 11.30
C ALA A 144 -24.75 24.19 11.81
N THR A 145 -23.51 24.67 11.69
CA THR A 145 -23.07 25.97 12.20
C THR A 145 -22.54 26.94 11.13
N GLY A 146 -22.50 26.53 9.85
CA GLY A 146 -22.03 27.42 8.77
C GLY A 146 -21.29 26.74 7.62
N GLY A 147 -21.57 25.45 7.37
CA GLY A 147 -20.94 24.67 6.30
C GLY A 147 -19.72 23.85 6.75
N PRO A 148 -19.22 22.96 5.87
CA PRO A 148 -18.08 22.10 6.18
C PRO A 148 -16.81 22.91 6.43
N LEU A 149 -15.99 22.45 7.37
CA LEU A 149 -14.71 23.09 7.70
C LEU A 149 -13.63 22.77 6.67
N MET A 150 -13.68 21.58 6.08
CA MET A 150 -12.79 21.17 5.01
C MET A 150 -13.35 21.58 3.65
N THR A 151 -12.47 22.05 2.77
CA THR A 151 -12.66 22.01 1.33
C THR A 151 -12.93 20.57 0.87
N SER A 152 -13.73 20.44 -0.17
CA SER A 152 -14.03 19.15 -0.80
C SER A 152 -12.78 18.42 -1.28
N ALA A 153 -11.73 19.15 -1.70
CA ALA A 153 -10.46 18.58 -2.11
C ALA A 153 -9.78 17.80 -0.97
N CYS A 154 -9.61 18.44 0.20
CA CYS A 154 -9.00 17.79 1.36
C CYS A 154 -9.88 16.67 1.91
N GLU A 155 -11.20 16.87 1.93
CA GLU A 155 -12.17 15.85 2.35
C GLU A 155 -12.06 14.58 1.47
N ASN A 156 -11.98 14.75 0.16
CA ASN A 156 -11.81 13.64 -0.79
C ASN A 156 -10.47 12.91 -0.61
N LEU A 157 -9.40 13.64 -0.30
CA LEU A 157 -8.10 13.04 0.01
C LEU A 157 -8.14 12.23 1.31
N CYS A 158 -8.74 12.78 2.37
CA CYS A 158 -8.97 12.05 3.63
C CYS A 158 -9.77 10.76 3.39
N LYS A 159 -10.88 10.83 2.65
CA LYS A 159 -11.70 9.65 2.28
C LYS A 159 -10.89 8.63 1.48
N SER A 160 -10.05 9.09 0.54
CA SER A 160 -9.20 8.22 -0.28
C SER A 160 -8.16 7.46 0.55
N VAL A 161 -7.55 8.13 1.53
CA VAL A 161 -6.64 7.49 2.49
C VAL A 161 -7.36 6.45 3.32
N VAL A 162 -8.52 6.80 3.88
CA VAL A 162 -9.32 5.88 4.70
C VAL A 162 -9.71 4.63 3.91
N GLN A 163 -10.21 4.78 2.70
CA GLN A 163 -10.57 3.67 1.82
C GLN A 163 -9.35 2.80 1.50
N THR A 164 -8.21 3.43 1.24
CA THR A 164 -6.93 2.74 0.97
C THR A 164 -6.49 1.89 2.17
N ALA A 165 -6.56 2.44 3.39
CA ALA A 165 -6.22 1.72 4.61
C ALA A 165 -7.15 0.52 4.83
N ARG A 166 -8.48 0.72 4.72
CA ARG A 166 -9.48 -0.36 4.86
C ARG A 166 -9.27 -1.48 3.84
N ARG A 167 -9.00 -1.13 2.58
CA ARG A 167 -8.69 -2.09 1.51
C ARG A 167 -7.43 -2.89 1.84
N ASN A 168 -6.38 -2.23 2.33
CA ASN A 168 -5.12 -2.89 2.68
C ASN A 168 -5.29 -3.83 3.89
N THR A 169 -6.12 -3.47 4.87
CA THR A 169 -6.52 -4.36 5.97
C THR A 169 -7.25 -5.58 5.45
N ALA A 170 -8.26 -5.42 4.60
CA ALA A 170 -9.00 -6.54 4.02
C ALA A 170 -8.08 -7.49 3.22
N ARG A 171 -7.14 -6.93 2.45
CA ARG A 171 -6.14 -7.73 1.70
C ARG A 171 -5.27 -8.57 2.61
N ARG A 172 -4.84 -8.03 3.75
CA ARG A 172 -4.05 -8.78 4.74
C ARG A 172 -4.89 -9.88 5.38
N GLU A 173 -6.10 -9.58 5.83
CA GLU A 173 -7.01 -10.57 6.42
C GLU A 173 -7.26 -11.74 5.44
N VAL A 174 -7.58 -11.45 4.17
CA VAL A 174 -7.80 -12.48 3.15
C VAL A 174 -6.51 -13.27 2.86
N ALA A 175 -5.35 -12.62 2.84
CA ALA A 175 -4.06 -13.30 2.69
C ALA A 175 -3.77 -14.23 3.87
N ASP A 176 -4.03 -13.80 5.10
CA ASP A 176 -3.88 -14.60 6.31
C ASP A 176 -4.81 -15.82 6.28
N TRP A 177 -6.06 -15.64 5.83
CA TRP A 177 -7.02 -16.73 5.65
C TRP A 177 -6.60 -17.75 4.60
N LEU A 178 -5.96 -17.30 3.51
CA LEU A 178 -5.41 -18.20 2.50
C LEU A 178 -4.24 -19.03 3.03
N MET A 179 -3.47 -18.47 3.97
CA MET A 179 -2.30 -19.14 4.55
C MET A 179 -2.63 -19.97 5.80
N GLY A 180 -3.76 -19.69 6.45
CA GLY A 180 -4.19 -20.32 7.71
C GLY A 180 -5.09 -21.55 7.56
N THR A 181 -5.46 -22.09 8.72
CA THR A 181 -6.40 -23.22 8.89
C THR A 181 -7.83 -22.80 8.50
N PRO A 182 -8.69 -23.72 8.01
CA PRO A 182 -10.06 -23.39 7.60
C PRO A 182 -10.83 -22.65 8.70
N LEU A 183 -11.36 -21.49 8.34
CA LEU A 183 -12.06 -20.61 9.26
C LEU A 183 -13.49 -21.09 9.49
N LEU A 184 -13.94 -21.01 10.74
CA LEU A 184 -15.37 -21.01 11.10
C LEU A 184 -15.99 -19.63 10.81
N VAL A 185 -15.69 -19.06 9.66
CA VAL A 185 -16.19 -17.75 9.23
C VAL A 185 -17.32 -17.97 8.23
N GLY A 186 -18.42 -17.25 8.38
CA GLY A 186 -19.57 -17.38 7.49
C GLY A 186 -19.23 -16.97 6.04
N GLU A 187 -19.84 -17.63 5.06
CA GLU A 187 -19.65 -17.32 3.63
C GLU A 187 -19.82 -15.83 3.32
N SER A 188 -20.85 -15.19 3.90
CA SER A 188 -21.12 -13.77 3.70
C SER A 188 -19.96 -12.87 4.14
N GLU A 189 -19.25 -13.24 5.21
CA GLU A 189 -18.14 -12.45 5.74
C GLU A 189 -16.90 -12.61 4.85
N VAL A 190 -16.63 -13.83 4.38
CA VAL A 190 -15.55 -14.11 3.43
C VAL A 190 -15.75 -13.32 2.13
N LEU A 191 -16.95 -13.38 1.55
CA LEU A 191 -17.27 -12.66 0.32
C LEU A 191 -17.17 -11.14 0.51
N GLY A 192 -17.69 -10.62 1.62
CA GLY A 192 -17.59 -9.19 1.94
C GLY A 192 -16.15 -8.69 2.04
N ARG A 193 -15.23 -9.49 2.62
CA ARG A 193 -13.80 -9.13 2.69
C ARG A 193 -13.07 -9.27 1.37
N ILE A 194 -13.41 -10.26 0.55
CA ILE A 194 -12.88 -10.37 -0.82
C ILE A 194 -13.30 -9.14 -1.65
N ASP A 195 -14.56 -8.72 -1.54
CA ASP A 195 -15.06 -7.52 -2.23
C ASP A 195 -14.34 -6.25 -1.78
N ALA A 196 -14.11 -6.10 -0.46
CA ALA A 196 -13.37 -4.99 0.11
C ALA A 196 -11.89 -4.91 -0.36
N CYS A 197 -11.32 -6.00 -0.86
CA CYS A 197 -9.96 -6.01 -1.42
C CYS A 197 -9.86 -5.27 -2.76
N LEU A 198 -10.98 -5.03 -3.44
CA LEU A 198 -11.05 -4.44 -4.79
C LEU A 198 -10.10 -5.13 -5.78
N VAL A 199 -10.13 -6.46 -5.80
CA VAL A 199 -9.36 -7.27 -6.75
C VAL A 199 -9.90 -7.01 -8.16
N LYS A 200 -9.12 -6.33 -9.00
CA LYS A 200 -9.53 -5.96 -10.37
C LYS A 200 -9.66 -7.16 -11.30
N ASP A 201 -8.83 -8.18 -11.08
CA ASP A 201 -8.81 -9.39 -11.86
C ASP A 201 -9.89 -10.36 -11.34
N LEU A 202 -10.97 -10.51 -12.10
CA LEU A 202 -12.10 -11.37 -11.74
C LEU A 202 -11.68 -12.83 -11.59
N GLU A 203 -10.71 -13.30 -12.37
CA GLU A 203 -10.22 -14.67 -12.29
C GLU A 203 -9.47 -14.90 -10.97
N VAL A 204 -8.70 -13.91 -10.53
CA VAL A 204 -8.01 -13.96 -9.23
C VAL A 204 -9.02 -13.94 -8.10
N LYS A 205 -10.06 -13.11 -8.22
CA LYS A 205 -11.15 -13.06 -7.26
C LYS A 205 -11.83 -14.43 -7.14
N GLU A 206 -12.16 -15.07 -8.25
CA GLU A 206 -12.74 -16.41 -8.28
C GLU A 206 -11.81 -17.46 -7.65
N GLN A 207 -10.52 -17.44 -8.00
CA GLN A 207 -9.53 -18.37 -7.41
C GLN A 207 -9.41 -18.19 -5.89
N ILE A 208 -9.43 -16.95 -5.39
CA ILE A 208 -9.46 -16.66 -3.94
C ILE A 208 -10.75 -17.20 -3.32
N THR A 209 -11.90 -16.93 -3.94
CA THR A 209 -13.20 -17.42 -3.45
C THR A 209 -13.22 -18.95 -3.37
N SER A 210 -12.81 -19.65 -4.43
CA SER A 210 -12.76 -21.12 -4.44
C SER A 210 -11.77 -21.69 -3.42
N ALA A 211 -10.64 -21.00 -3.18
CA ALA A 211 -9.65 -21.44 -2.21
C ALA A 211 -10.12 -21.30 -0.76
N LEU A 212 -10.98 -20.33 -0.47
CA LEU A 212 -11.53 -20.05 0.87
C LEU A 212 -12.89 -20.72 1.12
N LEU A 213 -13.68 -20.95 0.06
CA LEU A 213 -15.03 -21.52 0.13
C LEU A 213 -15.16 -22.73 -0.82
N PRO A 214 -14.44 -23.83 -0.58
CA PRO A 214 -14.43 -24.99 -1.49
C PRO A 214 -15.78 -25.71 -1.59
N ASN A 215 -16.64 -25.57 -0.57
CA ASN A 215 -17.97 -26.19 -0.52
C ASN A 215 -19.08 -25.34 -1.16
N ARG A 216 -18.74 -24.18 -1.74
CA ARG A 216 -19.65 -23.41 -2.57
C ARG A 216 -19.85 -24.19 -3.87
N THR A 217 -20.66 -25.24 -3.77
CA THR A 217 -21.09 -26.06 -4.91
C THR A 217 -21.46 -25.13 -6.04
N SER A 218 -20.92 -25.41 -7.22
CA SER A 218 -21.23 -24.77 -8.47
C SER A 218 -22.74 -24.83 -8.70
N GLY A 219 -23.45 -23.84 -8.17
CA GLY A 219 -24.83 -23.51 -8.52
C GLY A 219 -24.85 -22.88 -9.90
N VAL A 220 -24.31 -23.58 -10.89
CA VAL A 220 -24.70 -23.40 -12.28
C VAL A 220 -26.01 -24.18 -12.41
N ARG A 221 -27.12 -23.48 -12.21
CA ARG A 221 -28.42 -23.81 -12.78
C ARG A 221 -29.03 -22.55 -13.33
#